data_AF-A0A7C8EMC4-F1
#
_entry.id   AF-A0A7C8EMC4-F1
#
_cell.length_a   1.000
_cell.length_b   1.000
_cell.length_c   1.000
_cell.angle_alpha   90.00
_cell.angle_beta   90.00
_cell.angle_gamma   90.00
#
_symmetry.space_group_name_H-M   'P 1'
#
loop_
_entity.id
_entity.type
_entity.pdbx_description
1 polymer ?
#
loop_
_entity_poly.entity_id
_entity_poly.type
_entity_poly.pdbx_seq_one_letter_code
_entity_poly.pdbx_strand_id
1 'polypeptide(L)'
;AAYRTRDERIEGMTDEGTETYYSCTLCQSFAPTHVCVISPERTGLCGAYNWLDCKASFEINPTGPNQPIQKGDTLDQKLGNWKGVNDFVFKASRQSISSYNFYSLVYDPMTTCGCCECIAAVLPMCNGIMTVNRDYAGMTPSGMKFTTLAGTIGGGNVTPGFVGHSKYNVTQRKFIAGDGGLSRLVWVPKIFKEEIRSRLVKRGEEMGIPNFIDMIATEENGTTEDEVYAFLEKVGHPALTMESILG
;
A
#
# COMPACT_ATOMS: atom_id res chain seq x y z
N ALA A 1 9.86 4.19 -20.60
CA ALA A 1 10.19 2.86 -21.17
C ALA A 1 10.91 1.98 -20.16
N ALA A 2 12.10 2.36 -19.67
CA ALA A 2 12.88 1.55 -18.72
C ALA A 2 12.14 1.20 -17.41
N TYR A 3 11.42 2.15 -16.79
CA TYR A 3 10.64 1.88 -15.56
C TYR A 3 9.52 0.85 -15.80
N ARG A 4 8.80 0.97 -16.92
CA ARG A 4 7.74 0.02 -17.29
C ARG A 4 8.29 -1.40 -17.46
N THR A 5 9.41 -1.56 -18.17
CA THR A 5 10.06 -2.86 -18.35
C THR A 5 10.57 -3.47 -17.04
N ARG A 6 10.96 -2.63 -16.06
CA ARG A 6 11.36 -3.10 -14.73
C ARG A 6 10.16 -3.62 -13.93
N ASP A 7 9.04 -2.89 -13.95
CA ASP A 7 7.80 -3.31 -13.30
C ASP A 7 7.25 -4.61 -13.93
N GLU A 8 7.25 -4.70 -15.27
CA GLU A 8 6.78 -5.87 -16.04
C GLU A 8 7.51 -7.17 -15.67
N ARG A 9 8.80 -7.10 -15.25
CA ARG A 9 9.57 -8.29 -14.85
C ARG A 9 9.07 -8.95 -13.57
N ILE A 10 8.35 -8.21 -12.73
CA ILE A 10 7.80 -8.73 -11.47
C ILE A 10 6.33 -9.16 -11.62
N GLU A 11 5.62 -8.73 -12.67
CA GLU A 11 4.20 -9.09 -12.85
C GLU A 11 3.94 -10.61 -12.91
N GLY A 12 4.96 -11.42 -13.26
CA GLY A 12 4.88 -12.88 -13.27
C GLY A 12 5.20 -13.56 -11.93
N MET A 13 5.62 -12.81 -10.91
CA MET A 13 5.94 -13.32 -9.59
C MET A 13 4.77 -13.05 -8.62
N THR A 14 4.47 -14.02 -7.76
CA THR A 14 3.45 -13.91 -6.71
C THR A 14 4.08 -14.10 -5.33
N ASP A 15 3.40 -13.59 -4.31
CA ASP A 15 3.82 -13.76 -2.92
C ASP A 15 3.79 -15.24 -2.47
N GLU A 16 2.88 -16.04 -3.02
CA GLU A 16 2.83 -17.49 -2.83
C GLU A 16 3.96 -18.23 -3.57
N GLY A 17 4.48 -17.66 -4.65
CA GLY A 17 5.51 -18.29 -5.49
C GLY A 17 6.93 -18.21 -4.92
N THR A 18 7.12 -17.56 -3.77
CA THR A 18 8.43 -17.41 -3.12
C THR A 18 8.34 -17.51 -1.60
N GLU A 19 9.29 -18.20 -0.98
CA GLU A 19 9.45 -18.24 0.48
C GLU A 19 10.32 -17.11 1.04
N THR A 20 10.98 -16.37 0.16
CA THR A 20 11.91 -15.29 0.52
C THR A 20 11.32 -13.93 0.16
N TYR A 21 11.25 -13.04 1.15
CA TYR A 21 11.08 -11.60 0.99
C TYR A 21 12.37 -10.87 1.29
N TYR A 22 12.38 -9.55 1.13
CA TYR A 22 13.53 -8.73 1.47
C TYR A 22 13.16 -7.58 2.36
N SER A 23 13.98 -7.30 3.36
CA SER A 23 13.90 -6.03 4.09
C SER A 23 14.56 -4.89 3.31
N CYS A 24 14.25 -3.66 3.70
CA CYS A 24 15.06 -2.49 3.42
C CYS A 24 15.09 -1.58 4.63
N THR A 25 16.29 -1.31 5.15
CA THR A 25 16.53 -0.42 6.31
C THR A 25 17.16 0.92 5.92
N LEU A 26 17.25 1.23 4.63
CA LEU A 26 17.92 2.43 4.11
C LEU A 26 17.36 3.73 4.70
N CYS A 27 16.06 3.77 4.97
CA CYS A 27 15.37 4.95 5.52
C CYS A 27 15.47 5.09 7.04
N GLN A 28 16.19 4.20 7.75
CA GLN A 28 16.39 4.32 9.20
C GLN A 28 17.23 5.52 9.63
N SER A 29 17.92 6.16 8.68
CA SER A 29 18.55 7.48 8.89
C SER A 29 17.52 8.58 9.21
N PHE A 30 16.28 8.44 8.73
CA PHE A 30 15.18 9.38 8.98
C PHE A 30 14.15 8.83 9.99
N ALA A 31 13.81 7.55 9.89
CA ALA A 31 12.82 6.88 10.75
C ALA A 31 13.45 5.65 11.42
N PRO A 32 14.08 5.76 12.61
CA PRO A 32 14.97 4.74 13.17
C PRO A 32 14.35 3.37 13.45
N THR A 33 13.02 3.31 13.62
CA THR A 33 12.25 2.08 13.85
C THR A 33 11.64 1.50 12.57
N HIS A 34 11.70 2.24 11.46
CA HIS A 34 11.06 1.83 10.22
C HIS A 34 11.82 0.69 9.52
N VAL A 35 11.05 -0.26 8.99
CA VAL A 35 11.55 -1.35 8.14
C VAL A 35 10.56 -1.56 7.00
N CYS A 36 11.02 -1.38 5.76
CA CYS A 36 10.30 -1.90 4.60
C CYS A 36 10.50 -3.40 4.51
N VAL A 37 9.43 -4.15 4.26
CA VAL A 37 9.52 -5.54 3.81
C VAL A 37 8.86 -5.62 2.44
N ILE A 38 9.62 -6.12 1.47
CA ILE A 38 9.32 -6.10 0.05
C ILE A 38 9.04 -7.54 -0.40
N SER A 39 7.86 -7.74 -0.96
CA SER A 39 7.45 -8.98 -1.63
C SER A 39 7.25 -8.73 -3.12
N PRO A 40 7.09 -9.78 -3.95
CA PRO A 40 6.74 -9.61 -5.35
C PRO A 40 5.49 -8.74 -5.57
N GLU A 41 4.47 -8.87 -4.72
CA GLU A 41 3.19 -8.15 -4.85
C GLU A 41 3.05 -6.96 -3.88
N ARG A 42 4.14 -6.58 -3.19
CA ARG A 42 4.23 -5.36 -2.38
C ARG A 42 5.59 -4.68 -2.56
N THR A 43 5.65 -3.75 -3.50
CA THR A 43 6.83 -2.91 -3.74
C THR A 43 7.12 -2.01 -2.54
N GLY A 44 8.39 -1.67 -2.31
CA GLY A 44 8.78 -0.70 -1.30
C GLY A 44 8.02 0.62 -1.46
N LEU A 45 7.66 1.26 -0.35
CA LEU A 45 6.78 2.44 -0.33
C LEU A 45 7.28 3.63 -1.17
N CYS A 46 8.59 3.69 -1.44
CA CYS A 46 9.20 4.73 -2.28
C CYS A 46 9.01 4.50 -3.78
N GLY A 47 8.49 3.34 -4.20
CA GLY A 47 8.33 2.96 -5.61
C GLY A 47 9.64 2.57 -6.31
N ALA A 48 10.79 2.83 -5.68
CA ALA A 48 12.10 2.65 -6.32
C ALA A 48 12.75 1.28 -6.05
N TYR A 49 12.24 0.49 -5.10
CA TYR A 49 12.76 -0.84 -4.74
C TYR A 49 11.64 -1.88 -4.82
N ASN A 50 11.79 -2.79 -5.77
CA ASN A 50 10.97 -3.99 -5.87
C ASN A 50 11.76 -5.23 -5.43
N TRP A 51 11.11 -6.40 -5.45
CA TRP A 51 11.72 -7.64 -4.93
C TRP A 51 13.04 -8.01 -5.64
N LEU A 52 13.10 -7.87 -6.96
CA LEU A 52 14.31 -8.17 -7.75
C LEU A 52 15.45 -7.19 -7.45
N ASP A 53 15.12 -5.92 -7.21
CA ASP A 53 16.12 -4.91 -6.84
C ASP A 53 16.72 -5.20 -5.48
N CYS A 54 15.90 -5.58 -4.50
CA CYS A 54 16.37 -5.95 -3.17
C CYS A 54 17.25 -7.21 -3.21
N LYS A 55 16.88 -8.20 -4.03
CA LYS A 55 17.72 -9.38 -4.30
C LYS A 55 19.06 -8.98 -4.89
N ALA A 56 19.07 -8.19 -5.96
CA ALA A 56 20.30 -7.72 -6.60
C ALA A 56 21.15 -6.88 -5.64
N SER A 57 20.53 -6.02 -4.83
CA SER A 57 21.24 -5.20 -3.83
C SER A 57 21.94 -6.06 -2.77
N PHE A 58 21.30 -7.13 -2.30
CA PHE A 58 21.90 -8.09 -1.38
C PHE A 58 23.05 -8.88 -2.04
N GLU A 59 22.89 -9.32 -3.29
CA GLU A 59 23.94 -10.02 -4.04
C GLU A 59 25.18 -9.13 -4.28
N ILE A 60 24.97 -7.84 -4.51
CA ILE A 60 26.05 -6.85 -4.64
C ILE A 60 26.73 -6.59 -3.30
N ASN A 61 25.97 -6.41 -2.23
CA ASN A 61 26.49 -6.15 -0.90
C ASN A 61 25.70 -6.90 0.20
N PRO A 62 26.19 -8.07 0.65
CA PRO A 62 25.51 -8.87 1.67
C PRO A 62 25.40 -8.19 3.05
N THR A 63 26.21 -7.17 3.33
CA THR A 63 26.12 -6.36 4.57
C THR A 63 25.34 -5.07 4.38
N GLY A 64 24.71 -4.90 3.21
CA GLY A 64 23.91 -3.74 2.86
C GLY A 64 22.54 -3.68 3.54
N PRO A 65 21.72 -2.68 3.20
CA PRO A 65 20.43 -2.41 3.85
C PRO A 65 19.32 -3.40 3.47
N ASN A 66 19.53 -4.21 2.43
CA ASN A 66 18.57 -5.21 1.96
C ASN A 66 19.00 -6.59 2.43
N GLN A 67 18.19 -7.23 3.28
CA GLN A 67 18.48 -8.56 3.82
C GLN A 67 17.35 -9.52 3.48
N PRO A 68 17.64 -10.77 3.08
CA PRO A 68 16.63 -11.78 2.82
C PRO A 68 15.91 -12.17 4.11
N ILE A 69 14.60 -12.37 4.01
CA ILE A 69 13.73 -12.83 5.10
C ILE A 69 13.01 -14.07 4.61
N GLN A 70 13.17 -15.19 5.32
CA GLN A 70 12.30 -16.34 5.12
C GLN A 70 10.96 -16.06 5.80
N LYS A 71 9.83 -16.29 5.10
CA LYS A 71 8.49 -16.10 5.69
C LYS A 71 8.34 -16.90 6.99
N GLY A 72 8.78 -18.16 6.99
CA GLY A 72 8.59 -19.06 8.13
C GLY A 72 7.10 -19.39 8.32
N ASP A 73 6.68 -19.60 9.57
CA ASP A 73 5.30 -19.97 9.88
C ASP A 73 4.31 -18.88 9.46
N THR A 74 3.24 -19.28 8.76
CA THR A 74 2.12 -18.39 8.45
C THR A 74 1.24 -18.25 9.68
N LEU A 75 1.16 -17.04 10.23
CA LEU A 75 0.34 -16.72 11.40
C LEU A 75 -1.07 -16.30 10.98
N ASP A 76 -1.17 -15.53 9.89
CA ASP A 76 -2.44 -15.17 9.26
C ASP A 76 -2.25 -15.01 7.75
N GLN A 77 -2.86 -15.90 6.96
CA GLN A 77 -2.77 -15.86 5.50
C GLN A 77 -3.58 -14.70 4.89
N LYS A 78 -4.71 -14.32 5.50
CA LYS A 78 -5.58 -13.24 5.01
C LYS A 78 -4.91 -11.89 5.17
N LEU A 79 -4.31 -11.63 6.33
CA LEU A 79 -3.62 -10.38 6.62
C LEU A 79 -2.17 -10.35 6.11
N GLY A 80 -1.62 -11.50 5.72
CA GLY A 80 -0.23 -11.63 5.30
C GLY A 80 0.71 -11.40 6.48
N ASN A 81 0.49 -12.16 7.55
CA ASN A 81 1.30 -12.15 8.76
C ASN A 81 2.13 -13.43 8.85
N TRP A 82 3.45 -13.28 8.90
CA TRP A 82 4.38 -14.40 8.97
C TRP A 82 5.37 -14.21 10.10
N LYS A 83 5.67 -15.31 10.80
CA LYS A 83 6.54 -15.30 11.97
C LYS A 83 7.95 -14.78 11.63
N GLY A 84 8.54 -15.24 10.53
CA GLY A 84 9.89 -14.83 10.13
C GLY A 84 10.00 -13.35 9.76
N VAL A 85 8.91 -12.79 9.21
CA VAL A 85 8.79 -11.34 8.98
C VAL A 85 8.75 -10.60 10.32
N ASN A 86 7.87 -11.01 11.24
CA ASN A 86 7.75 -10.36 12.55
C ASN A 86 9.06 -10.43 13.33
N ASP A 87 9.73 -11.58 13.36
CA ASP A 87 11.01 -11.78 14.05
C ASP A 87 12.08 -10.83 13.49
N PHE A 88 12.17 -10.70 12.16
CA PHE A 88 13.12 -9.79 11.52
C PHE A 88 12.79 -8.34 11.85
N VAL A 89 11.54 -7.93 11.65
CA VAL A 89 11.08 -6.56 11.87
C VAL A 89 11.27 -6.16 13.34
N PHE A 90 10.94 -7.03 14.29
CA PHE A 90 11.15 -6.79 15.71
C PHE A 90 12.62 -6.50 16.02
N LYS A 91 13.55 -7.33 15.50
CA LYS A 91 14.98 -7.09 15.67
C LYS A 91 15.44 -5.78 15.01
N ALA A 92 15.07 -5.57 13.75
CA ALA A 92 15.53 -4.43 12.94
C ALA A 92 14.90 -3.09 13.36
N SER A 93 13.73 -3.11 14.01
CA SER A 93 13.01 -1.94 14.52
C SER A 93 13.38 -1.57 15.96
N ARG A 94 14.47 -2.12 16.52
CA ARG A 94 14.86 -1.92 17.92
C ARG A 94 13.77 -2.38 18.90
N GLN A 95 13.15 -3.51 18.58
CA GLN A 95 12.11 -4.15 19.40
C GLN A 95 10.81 -3.33 19.54
N SER A 96 10.58 -2.35 18.64
CA SER A 96 9.40 -1.47 18.71
C SER A 96 8.18 -2.02 17.97
N ILE A 97 8.37 -2.85 16.94
CA ILE A 97 7.29 -3.39 16.11
C ILE A 97 7.28 -4.91 16.25
N SER A 98 6.22 -5.48 16.83
CA SER A 98 6.08 -6.91 17.10
C SER A 98 5.20 -7.67 16.10
N SER A 99 4.42 -6.96 15.28
CA SER A 99 3.46 -7.51 14.32
C SER A 99 3.52 -6.70 13.03
N TYR A 100 3.35 -7.37 11.88
CA TYR A 100 3.46 -6.76 10.57
C TYR A 100 2.52 -7.43 9.57
N ASN A 101 1.41 -6.75 9.24
CA ASN A 101 0.45 -7.25 8.26
C ASN A 101 0.72 -6.68 6.86
N PHE A 102 0.89 -7.58 5.88
CA PHE A 102 1.16 -7.18 4.51
C PHE A 102 -0.06 -6.70 3.74
N TYR A 103 -1.23 -7.22 4.08
CA TYR A 103 -2.43 -7.06 3.26
C TYR A 103 -3.52 -6.28 3.98
N SER A 104 -3.19 -5.58 5.06
CA SER A 104 -4.14 -4.78 5.83
C SER A 104 -3.56 -3.40 6.16
N LEU A 105 -4.41 -2.38 6.08
CA LEU A 105 -4.17 -1.04 6.61
C LEU A 105 -4.82 -0.84 7.99
N VAL A 106 -5.80 -1.68 8.37
CA VAL A 106 -6.56 -1.54 9.62
C VAL A 106 -5.86 -2.20 10.80
N TYR A 107 -5.39 -3.41 10.61
CA TYR A 107 -4.71 -4.21 11.64
C TYR A 107 -3.21 -4.18 11.43
N ASP A 108 -2.45 -3.76 12.44
CA ASP A 108 -0.97 -3.69 12.49
C ASP A 108 -0.29 -3.42 11.13
N PRO A 109 -0.61 -2.29 10.47
CA PRO A 109 -0.02 -1.99 9.18
C PRO A 109 1.49 -1.75 9.32
N MET A 110 2.17 -1.97 8.20
CA MET A 110 3.54 -1.50 8.02
C MET A 110 3.69 -0.01 8.37
N THR A 111 4.82 0.34 8.99
CA THR A 111 5.15 1.73 9.30
C THR A 111 5.57 2.54 8.07
N THR A 112 5.47 3.87 8.14
CA THR A 112 5.86 4.77 7.04
C THR A 112 7.10 5.57 7.42
N CYS A 113 8.08 5.70 6.50
CA CYS A 113 9.24 6.58 6.71
C CYS A 113 8.94 8.03 6.31
N GLY A 114 9.49 8.52 5.20
CA GLY A 114 9.26 9.88 4.70
C GLY A 114 9.22 10.01 3.17
N CYS A 115 9.56 8.95 2.44
CA CYS A 115 9.67 8.95 0.98
C CYS A 115 8.53 8.21 0.26
N CYS A 116 7.40 7.95 0.94
CA CYS A 116 6.23 7.36 0.27
C CYS A 116 5.77 8.23 -0.90
N GLU A 117 5.39 7.58 -2.00
CA GLU A 117 4.81 8.29 -3.14
C GLU A 117 3.34 8.62 -2.90
N CYS A 118 2.65 7.75 -2.15
CA CYS A 118 1.24 7.82 -1.86
C CYS A 118 0.95 7.52 -0.38
N ILE A 119 -0.19 7.99 0.09
CA ILE A 119 -0.75 7.66 1.40
C ILE A 119 -2.17 7.14 1.19
N ALA A 120 -2.46 5.96 1.75
CA ALA A 120 -3.81 5.45 1.89
C ALA A 120 -4.36 5.79 3.28
N ALA A 121 -5.64 6.14 3.34
CA ALA A 121 -6.36 6.45 4.57
C ALA A 121 -7.78 5.87 4.52
N VAL A 122 -8.25 5.31 5.64
CA VAL A 122 -9.64 4.85 5.78
C VAL A 122 -10.59 6.05 5.75
N LEU A 123 -11.68 5.89 4.99
CA LEU A 123 -12.86 6.74 4.99
C LEU A 123 -14.04 5.94 5.58
N PRO A 124 -14.31 6.06 6.90
CA PRO A 124 -15.30 5.25 7.59
C PRO A 124 -16.71 5.31 6.98
N MET A 125 -17.21 6.50 6.62
CA MET A 125 -18.54 6.67 6.04
C MET A 125 -18.64 6.02 4.65
N CYS A 126 -17.54 6.03 3.90
CA CYS A 126 -17.47 5.41 2.58
C CYS A 126 -17.20 3.90 2.62
N ASN A 127 -17.04 3.32 3.82
CA ASN A 127 -16.65 1.92 4.03
C ASN A 127 -15.44 1.51 3.15
N GLY A 128 -14.49 2.42 2.98
CA GLY A 128 -13.44 2.31 1.97
C GLY A 128 -12.18 3.07 2.35
N ILE A 129 -11.27 3.21 1.39
CA ILE A 129 -10.04 3.96 1.53
C ILE A 129 -9.91 5.00 0.41
N MET A 130 -9.28 6.12 0.73
CA MET A 130 -8.71 7.01 -0.27
C MET A 130 -7.22 6.76 -0.42
N THR A 131 -6.67 7.12 -1.59
CA THR A 131 -5.21 7.23 -1.79
C THR A 131 -4.87 8.60 -2.38
N VAL A 132 -3.92 9.31 -1.77
CA VAL A 132 -3.40 10.59 -2.28
C VAL A 132 -1.90 10.49 -2.59
N ASN A 133 -1.49 10.92 -3.78
CA ASN A 133 -0.08 11.01 -4.17
C ASN A 133 0.56 12.33 -3.75
N ARG A 134 1.89 12.32 -3.59
CA ARG A 134 2.71 13.47 -3.18
C ARG A 134 2.54 14.73 -4.04
N ASP A 135 2.22 14.56 -5.32
CA ASP A 135 2.11 15.66 -6.29
C ASP A 135 0.78 16.43 -6.16
N TYR A 136 -0.19 15.90 -5.41
CA TYR A 136 -1.48 16.55 -5.19
C TYR A 136 -1.46 17.48 -3.97
N ALA A 137 -1.70 18.77 -4.18
CA ALA A 137 -1.65 19.81 -3.15
C ALA A 137 -3.02 20.19 -2.54
N GLY A 138 -4.10 19.59 -3.06
CA GLY A 138 -5.47 19.89 -2.65
C GLY A 138 -5.90 19.22 -1.35
N MET A 139 -7.14 19.51 -0.94
CA MET A 139 -7.77 18.84 0.19
C MET A 139 -8.23 17.44 -0.22
N THR A 140 -8.26 16.52 0.74
CA THR A 140 -8.74 15.16 0.51
C THR A 140 -9.94 14.87 1.42
N PRO A 141 -10.75 13.85 1.12
CA PRO A 141 -11.92 13.49 1.94
C PRO A 141 -11.58 13.15 3.39
N SER A 142 -10.33 12.85 3.72
CA SER A 142 -9.89 12.66 5.12
C SER A 142 -9.76 13.98 5.91
N GLY A 143 -10.13 15.12 5.32
CA GLY A 143 -9.97 16.45 5.93
C GLY A 143 -8.52 16.95 6.02
N MET A 144 -7.58 16.28 5.35
CA MET A 144 -6.15 16.61 5.40
C MET A 144 -5.53 16.66 4.01
N LYS A 145 -4.50 17.50 3.83
CA LYS A 145 -3.62 17.46 2.65
C LYS A 145 -2.60 16.34 2.78
N PHE A 146 -1.94 15.97 1.67
CA PHE A 146 -0.83 15.00 1.68
C PHE A 146 0.25 15.37 2.71
N THR A 147 0.66 16.64 2.78
CA THR A 147 1.72 17.09 3.71
C THR A 147 1.34 16.90 5.17
N THR A 148 0.08 17.13 5.52
CA THR A 148 -0.45 16.90 6.87
C THR A 148 -0.48 15.41 7.18
N LEU A 149 -1.01 14.59 6.26
CA LEU A 149 -1.02 13.12 6.40
C LEU A 149 0.40 12.56 6.57
N ALA A 150 1.36 13.01 5.75
CA ALA A 150 2.75 12.58 5.81
C ALA A 150 3.40 12.92 7.16
N GLY A 151 3.05 14.07 7.74
CA GLY A 151 3.49 14.44 9.09
C GLY A 151 2.91 13.56 10.20
N THR A 152 1.66 13.10 10.03
CA THR A 152 0.97 12.23 10.99
C THR A 152 1.48 10.79 10.97
N ILE A 153 1.70 10.21 9.79
CA ILE A 153 1.97 8.76 9.64
C ILE A 153 3.45 8.43 9.51
N GLY A 154 4.28 9.44 9.21
CA GLY A 154 5.71 9.28 9.04
C GLY A 154 6.45 8.97 10.34
N GLY A 155 7.75 8.71 10.23
CA GLY A 155 8.64 8.54 11.38
C GLY A 155 8.74 7.12 11.94
N GLY A 156 8.14 6.12 11.28
CA GLY A 156 8.31 4.71 11.66
C GLY A 156 7.36 4.23 12.75
N ASN A 157 6.21 4.89 12.91
CA ASN A 157 5.13 4.45 13.80
C ASN A 157 4.15 3.54 13.05
N VAL A 158 3.50 2.62 13.80
CA VAL A 158 2.35 1.85 13.31
C VAL A 158 1.11 2.73 13.47
N THR A 159 0.37 2.97 12.39
CA THR A 159 -0.77 3.88 12.39
C THR A 159 -1.99 3.21 11.76
N PRO A 160 -2.77 2.43 12.54
CA PRO A 160 -4.00 1.80 12.07
C PRO A 160 -4.91 2.76 11.30
N GLY A 161 -5.38 2.33 10.14
CA GLY A 161 -6.19 3.14 9.23
C GLY A 161 -5.40 4.00 8.25
N PHE A 162 -4.06 4.01 8.34
CA PHE A 162 -3.21 4.77 7.42
C PHE A 162 -1.95 3.99 7.02
N VAL A 163 -1.53 4.11 5.77
CA VAL A 163 -0.25 3.53 5.33
C VAL A 163 0.33 4.30 4.15
N GLY A 164 1.64 4.56 4.19
CA GLY A 164 2.40 5.05 3.05
C GLY A 164 2.76 3.91 2.11
N HIS A 165 2.58 4.11 0.80
CA HIS A 165 2.85 3.10 -0.22
C HIS A 165 3.31 3.75 -1.53
N SER A 166 3.73 2.91 -2.48
CA SER A 166 4.12 3.37 -3.83
C SER A 166 2.91 3.49 -4.75
N LYS A 167 3.05 4.28 -5.83
CA LYS A 167 2.01 4.40 -6.86
C LYS A 167 1.68 3.05 -7.49
N TYR A 168 2.71 2.25 -7.78
CA TYR A 168 2.54 0.92 -8.39
C TYR A 168 1.78 -0.05 -7.49
N ASN A 169 1.97 0.05 -6.17
CA ASN A 169 1.35 -0.88 -5.21
C ASN A 169 -0.17 -0.88 -5.27
N VAL A 170 -0.83 0.24 -5.57
CA VAL A 170 -2.30 0.32 -5.73
C VAL A 170 -2.84 -0.72 -6.70
N THR A 171 -2.05 -1.08 -7.71
CA THR A 171 -2.47 -1.99 -8.79
C THR A 171 -1.93 -3.41 -8.64
N GLN A 172 -1.16 -3.69 -7.59
CA GLN A 172 -0.71 -5.05 -7.27
C GLN A 172 -1.86 -5.86 -6.64
N ARG A 173 -1.94 -7.17 -6.88
CA ARG A 173 -3.12 -7.98 -6.50
C ARG A 173 -3.34 -8.07 -5.00
N LYS A 174 -2.25 -7.95 -4.23
CA LYS A 174 -2.24 -8.01 -2.77
C LYS A 174 -2.44 -6.66 -2.08
N PHE A 175 -2.67 -5.58 -2.83
CA PHE A 175 -2.97 -4.26 -2.25
C PHE A 175 -4.18 -4.35 -1.34
N ILE A 176 -3.95 -4.20 -0.02
CA ILE A 176 -4.94 -4.31 1.06
C ILE A 176 -5.91 -5.49 0.94
N ALA A 177 -5.45 -6.64 0.41
CA ALA A 177 -6.31 -7.80 0.14
C ALA A 177 -7.00 -8.37 1.39
N GLY A 178 -6.40 -8.20 2.58
CA GLY A 178 -6.98 -8.55 3.87
C GLY A 178 -8.18 -7.68 4.26
N ASP A 179 -8.26 -6.45 3.73
CA ASP A 179 -9.35 -5.50 3.99
C ASP A 179 -10.42 -5.48 2.88
N GLY A 180 -10.28 -6.35 1.87
CA GLY A 180 -11.18 -6.40 0.71
C GLY A 180 -10.56 -5.87 -0.59
N GLY A 181 -9.28 -5.54 -0.58
CA GLY A 181 -8.50 -5.28 -1.78
C GLY A 181 -8.85 -3.98 -2.49
N LEU A 182 -8.57 -3.94 -3.79
CA LEU A 182 -8.78 -2.75 -4.63
C LEU A 182 -10.25 -2.29 -4.65
N SER A 183 -11.24 -3.16 -4.39
CA SER A 183 -12.66 -2.79 -4.29
C SER A 183 -12.96 -1.77 -3.19
N ARG A 184 -12.03 -1.56 -2.23
CA ARG A 184 -12.13 -0.54 -1.19
C ARG A 184 -11.66 0.84 -1.65
N LEU A 185 -11.00 0.98 -2.79
CA LEU A 185 -10.46 2.25 -3.25
C LEU A 185 -11.59 3.15 -3.77
N VAL A 186 -11.99 4.13 -2.96
CA VAL A 186 -13.15 5.00 -3.27
C VAL A 186 -12.76 6.38 -3.79
N TRP A 187 -11.53 6.85 -3.53
CA TRP A 187 -11.10 8.18 -3.95
C TRP A 187 -9.61 8.24 -4.27
N VAL A 188 -9.26 8.89 -5.39
CA VAL A 188 -7.89 9.23 -5.77
C VAL A 188 -7.85 10.57 -6.52
N PRO A 189 -6.76 11.35 -6.47
CA PRO A 189 -6.61 12.51 -7.33
C PRO A 189 -6.70 12.12 -8.81
N LYS A 190 -7.34 12.96 -9.64
CA LYS A 190 -7.50 12.71 -11.07
C LYS A 190 -6.17 12.52 -11.78
N ILE A 191 -5.18 13.35 -11.44
CA ILE A 191 -3.83 13.21 -12.00
C ILE A 191 -3.24 11.82 -11.75
N PHE A 192 -3.45 11.27 -10.55
CA PHE A 192 -2.96 9.95 -10.19
C PHE A 192 -3.80 8.85 -10.87
N LYS A 193 -5.12 9.00 -10.90
CA LYS A 193 -6.05 8.09 -11.60
C LYS A 193 -5.67 7.91 -13.07
N GLU A 194 -5.36 8.99 -13.76
CA GLU A 194 -4.93 8.98 -15.17
C GLU A 194 -3.54 8.34 -15.33
N GLU A 195 -2.61 8.61 -14.41
CA GLU A 195 -1.27 8.01 -14.41
C GLU A 195 -1.31 6.47 -14.35
N ILE A 196 -2.22 5.89 -13.55
CA ILE A 196 -2.37 4.43 -13.40
C ILE A 196 -3.57 3.85 -14.15
N ARG A 197 -4.22 4.62 -15.03
CA ARG A 197 -5.48 4.25 -15.71
C ARG A 197 -5.43 2.87 -16.36
N SER A 198 -4.42 2.59 -17.18
CA SER A 198 -4.33 1.31 -17.91
C SER A 198 -4.25 0.11 -16.97
N ARG A 199 -3.54 0.25 -15.85
CA ARG A 199 -3.41 -0.78 -14.82
C ARG A 199 -4.72 -0.93 -14.03
N LEU A 200 -5.40 0.16 -13.68
CA LEU A 200 -6.71 0.11 -13.03
C LEU A 200 -7.78 -0.56 -13.90
N VAL A 201 -7.82 -0.27 -15.20
CA VAL A 201 -8.74 -0.92 -16.14
C VAL A 201 -8.50 -2.43 -16.17
N LYS A 202 -7.24 -2.86 -16.36
CA LYS A 202 -6.85 -4.28 -16.32
C LYS A 202 -7.26 -4.94 -15.00
N ARG A 203 -7.05 -4.26 -13.86
CA ARG A 203 -7.44 -4.78 -12.56
C ARG A 203 -8.95 -4.86 -12.37
N GLY A 204 -9.71 -3.89 -12.89
CA GLY A 204 -11.16 -3.93 -12.94
C GLY A 204 -11.69 -5.15 -13.72
N GLU A 205 -11.10 -5.43 -14.89
CA GLU A 205 -11.40 -6.64 -15.67
C GLU A 205 -11.09 -7.92 -14.86
N GLU A 206 -9.90 -8.00 -14.24
CA GLU A 206 -9.49 -9.15 -13.39
C GLU A 206 -10.40 -9.35 -12.17
N MET A 207 -11.04 -8.28 -11.68
CA MET A 207 -12.00 -8.31 -10.56
C MET A 207 -13.44 -8.57 -10.99
N GLY A 208 -13.73 -8.62 -12.29
CA GLY A 208 -15.08 -8.75 -12.81
C GLY A 208 -15.91 -7.44 -12.76
N ILE A 209 -15.25 -6.29 -12.60
CA ILE A 209 -15.85 -4.95 -12.59
C ILE A 209 -15.13 -4.07 -13.65
N PRO A 210 -15.39 -4.26 -14.96
CA PRO A 210 -14.62 -3.57 -16.01
C PRO A 210 -14.69 -2.04 -15.94
N ASN A 211 -15.80 -1.49 -15.46
CA ASN A 211 -16.01 -0.05 -15.27
C ASN A 211 -15.55 0.46 -13.89
N PHE A 212 -14.82 -0.34 -13.11
CA PHE A 212 -14.42 0.01 -11.74
C PHE A 212 -13.72 1.37 -11.66
N ILE A 213 -12.87 1.68 -12.65
CA ILE A 213 -12.19 2.98 -12.72
C ILE A 213 -13.17 4.16 -12.66
N ASP A 214 -14.33 4.07 -13.31
CA ASP A 214 -15.30 5.17 -13.35
C ASP A 214 -16.09 5.30 -12.04
N MET A 215 -16.01 4.30 -11.17
CA MET A 215 -16.67 4.28 -9.86
C MET A 215 -15.81 4.94 -8.77
N ILE A 216 -14.50 5.15 -9.00
CA ILE A 216 -13.60 5.78 -8.03
C ILE A 216 -13.74 7.31 -8.14
N ALA A 217 -14.08 7.97 -7.05
CA ALA A 217 -14.19 9.43 -7.00
C ALA A 217 -12.83 10.12 -7.19
N THR A 218 -12.87 11.37 -7.64
CA THR A 218 -11.72 12.28 -7.64
C THR A 218 -12.09 13.61 -6.99
N GLU A 219 -11.17 14.57 -6.96
CA GLU A 219 -11.44 15.93 -6.54
C GLU A 219 -12.54 16.63 -7.36
N GLU A 220 -12.89 16.12 -8.55
CA GLU A 220 -14.02 16.63 -9.35
C GLU A 220 -15.38 16.14 -8.83
N ASN A 221 -15.41 15.11 -8.00
CA ASN A 221 -16.62 14.56 -7.39
C ASN A 221 -16.82 14.98 -5.93
N GLY A 222 -15.77 15.47 -5.28
CA GLY A 222 -15.82 15.91 -3.89
C GLY A 222 -14.44 15.89 -3.23
N THR A 223 -14.29 16.71 -2.19
CA THR A 223 -13.10 16.71 -1.32
C THR A 223 -13.46 16.54 0.15
N THR A 224 -14.73 16.29 0.46
CA THR A 224 -15.24 15.88 1.77
C THR A 224 -15.80 14.47 1.71
N GLU A 225 -15.86 13.79 2.85
CA GLU A 225 -16.36 12.41 2.91
C GLU A 225 -17.85 12.31 2.51
N ASP A 226 -18.66 13.31 2.86
CA ASP A 226 -20.08 13.39 2.48
C ASP A 226 -20.28 13.50 0.96
N GLU A 227 -19.54 14.39 0.30
CA GLU A 227 -19.61 14.56 -1.17
C GLU A 227 -19.19 13.27 -1.90
N VAL A 228 -18.12 12.64 -1.41
CA VAL A 228 -17.65 11.37 -1.96
C VAL A 228 -18.70 10.28 -1.76
N TYR A 229 -19.26 10.13 -0.55
CA TYR A 229 -20.31 9.16 -0.27
C TYR A 229 -21.50 9.30 -1.23
N ALA A 230 -21.99 10.52 -1.46
CA ALA A 230 -23.09 10.78 -2.39
C ALA A 230 -22.75 10.36 -3.84
N PHE A 231 -21.50 10.56 -4.27
CA PHE A 231 -21.03 10.05 -5.57
C PHE A 231 -21.01 8.52 -5.61
N LEU A 232 -20.46 7.88 -4.57
CA LEU A 232 -20.36 6.42 -4.47
C LEU A 232 -21.73 5.74 -4.52
N GLU A 233 -22.74 6.30 -3.85
CA GLU A 233 -24.12 5.81 -3.91
C GLU A 233 -24.68 5.88 -5.33
N LYS A 234 -24.49 7.01 -6.01
CA LYS A 234 -24.99 7.22 -7.37
C LYS A 234 -24.40 6.23 -8.37
N VAL A 235 -23.12 5.88 -8.23
CA VAL A 235 -22.43 4.94 -9.12
C VAL A 235 -22.52 3.49 -8.65
N GLY A 236 -23.10 3.24 -7.47
CA GLY A 236 -23.22 1.89 -6.89
C GLY A 236 -21.87 1.27 -6.54
N HIS A 237 -20.97 2.04 -5.92
CA HIS A 237 -19.62 1.57 -5.61
C HIS A 237 -19.62 0.32 -4.71
N PRO A 238 -18.84 -0.73 -5.02
CA PRO A 238 -18.90 -2.02 -4.31
C PRO A 238 -18.61 -1.90 -2.81
N ALA A 239 -17.68 -1.02 -2.42
CA ALA A 239 -17.31 -0.79 -1.02
C ALA A 239 -18.50 -0.54 -0.08
N LEU A 240 -19.57 0.13 -0.55
CA LEU A 240 -20.74 0.46 0.26
C LEU A 240 -21.54 -0.76 0.72
N THR A 241 -21.38 -1.89 0.03
CA THR A 241 -22.13 -3.14 0.31
C THR A 241 -21.26 -4.26 0.89
N MET A 242 -19.96 -4.00 1.05
CA MET A 242 -19.03 -4.93 1.70
C MET A 242 -19.21 -4.88 3.23
N GLU A 243 -18.65 -5.86 3.93
CA GLU A 243 -18.55 -5.82 5.40
C GLU A 243 -17.87 -4.52 5.87
N SER A 244 -18.08 -4.15 7.13
CA SER A 244 -17.40 -2.97 7.72
C SER A 244 -15.89 -3.10 7.58
N ILE A 245 -15.22 -2.08 7.06
CA ILE A 245 -13.75 -2.04 7.00
C ILE A 245 -13.14 -1.92 8.40
N LEU A 246 -13.88 -1.42 9.38
CA LEU A 246 -13.39 -1.21 10.75
C LEU A 246 -13.50 -2.45 11.65
N GLY A 247 -14.05 -3.57 11.14
CA GLY A 247 -14.43 -4.74 11.94
C GLY A 247 -15.83 -4.62 12.50
#